data_AF-A0A4W5LPI1-F1
#
_entry.id   AF-A0A4W5LPI1-F1
#
_cell.length_a   1.000
_cell.length_b   1.000
_cell.length_c   1.000
_cell.angle_alpha   90.00
_cell.angle_beta   90.00
_cell.angle_gamma   90.00
#
_symmetry.space_group_name_H-M   'P 1'
#
loop_
_entity.id
_entity.type
_entity.pdbx_description
1 polymer ?
#
loop_
_entity_poly.entity_id
_entity_poly.type
_entity_poly.pdbx_seq_one_letter_code
_entity_poly.pdbx_strand_id
1 'polypeptide(L)'
;MRIRRVVKTVLSVEQVEGVGAHVRRSIGRKELINLDPFLMLDEFKVTKPAGFPDHPHRGFETVSRLSILSLSILSLCLSLSV
;
A
#
# COMPACT_ATOMS: atom_id res chain seq x y z
N MET A 1 -28.09 12.87 -0.92
CA MET A 1 -26.72 12.37 -0.68
C MET A 1 -26.57 12.06 0.80
N ARG A 2 -26.20 10.83 1.18
CA ARG A 2 -26.09 10.42 2.60
C ARG A 2 -24.66 10.70 3.08
N ILE A 3 -24.50 11.41 4.20
CA ILE A 3 -23.18 11.71 4.76
C ILE A 3 -22.56 10.38 5.24
N ARG A 4 -21.37 10.04 4.73
CA ARG A 4 -20.60 8.88 5.21
C ARG A 4 -19.87 9.28 6.49
N ARG A 5 -19.94 8.42 7.52
CA ARG A 5 -19.18 8.56 8.76
C ARG A 5 -17.96 7.65 8.74
N VAL A 6 -16.87 8.08 9.36
CA VAL A 6 -15.70 7.23 9.61
C VAL A 6 -16.12 6.12 10.57
N VAL A 7 -16.01 4.87 10.13
CA VAL A 7 -16.34 3.69 10.96
C VAL A 7 -15.13 3.12 11.67
N LYS A 8 -13.93 3.35 11.12
CA LYS A 8 -12.67 2.86 11.65
C LYS A 8 -11.52 3.73 11.15
N THR A 9 -10.58 4.00 12.05
CA THR A 9 -9.29 4.60 11.73
C THR A 9 -8.21 3.57 12.03
N VAL A 10 -7.28 3.38 11.10
CA VAL A 10 -6.12 2.51 11.31
C VAL A 10 -4.85 3.32 11.11
N LEU A 11 -3.92 3.20 12.05
CA LEU A 11 -2.61 3.82 11.91
C LEU A 11 -1.74 2.96 10.99
N SER A 12 -1.07 3.59 10.02
CA SER A 12 -0.08 2.91 9.20
C SER A 12 1.19 2.66 10.02
N VAL A 13 1.69 1.44 9.93
CA VAL A 13 2.81 0.96 10.73
C VAL A 13 3.92 0.52 9.79
N GLU A 14 5.15 0.85 10.19
CA GLU A 14 6.35 0.57 9.43
C GLU A 14 6.71 -0.92 9.44
N GLN A 15 7.13 -1.43 8.30
CA GLN A 15 7.69 -2.77 8.13
C GLN A 15 8.73 -2.78 7.01
N VAL A 16 9.65 -3.74 7.08
CA VAL A 16 10.69 -3.94 6.06
C VAL A 16 10.12 -4.78 4.92
N GLU A 17 10.39 -4.38 3.68
CA GLU A 17 10.00 -5.06 2.45
C GLU A 17 11.16 -5.08 1.45
N GLY A 18 11.10 -6.00 0.49
CA GLY A 18 12.12 -6.13 -0.56
C GLY A 18 13.53 -6.25 0.02
N VAL A 19 14.43 -5.37 -0.44
CA VAL A 19 15.81 -5.26 0.06
C VAL A 19 15.98 -3.91 0.74
N GLY A 20 15.96 -3.89 2.07
CA GLY A 20 16.23 -2.70 2.88
C GLY A 20 15.22 -1.55 2.70
N ALA A 21 14.07 -1.79 2.06
CA ALA A 21 13.04 -0.78 1.91
C ALA A 21 12.11 -0.80 3.12
N HIS A 22 11.72 0.39 3.57
CA HIS A 22 10.77 0.57 4.67
C HIS A 22 9.47 1.11 4.11
N VAL A 23 8.37 0.42 4.40
CA VAL A 23 7.02 0.82 3.98
C VAL A 23 6.14 1.01 5.20
N ARG A 24 5.22 1.97 5.13
CA ARG A 24 4.14 2.14 6.11
C ARG A 24 2.87 1.53 5.54
N ARG A 25 2.51 0.33 6.01
CA ARG A 25 1.35 -0.41 5.52
C ARG A 25 0.08 -0.03 6.29
N SER A 26 -1.03 0.11 5.58
CA SER A 26 -2.37 0.31 6.16
C SER A 26 -3.33 -0.84 5.83
N ILE A 27 -3.85 -0.91 4.60
CA ILE A 27 -4.65 -2.04 4.08
C ILE A 27 -3.73 -3.26 3.92
N GLY A 28 -4.23 -4.45 4.25
CA GLY A 28 -3.47 -5.70 4.20
C GLY A 28 -2.80 -6.08 5.54
N ARG A 29 -2.97 -5.26 6.58
CA ARG A 29 -2.60 -5.63 7.96
C ARG A 29 -3.74 -6.35 8.67
N LYS A 30 -3.43 -7.01 9.80
CA LYS A 30 -4.41 -7.70 10.65
C LYS A 30 -5.60 -6.81 11.05
N GLU A 31 -5.36 -5.51 11.23
CA GLU A 31 -6.40 -4.56 11.61
C GLU A 31 -7.32 -4.18 10.44
N LEU A 32 -6.92 -4.40 9.18
CA LEU A 32 -7.68 -4.05 7.97
C LEU A 32 -7.34 -5.00 6.80
N ILE A 33 -7.56 -6.29 7.01
CA ILE A 33 -7.18 -7.34 6.06
C ILE A 33 -8.14 -7.47 4.87
N ASN A 34 -9.44 -7.21 5.09
CA ASN A 34 -10.50 -7.42 4.10
C ASN A 34 -11.18 -6.09 3.76
N LEU A 35 -10.66 -5.37 2.77
CA LEU A 35 -11.27 -4.16 2.24
C LEU A 35 -11.46 -4.25 0.73
N ASP A 36 -12.19 -5.27 0.28
CA ASP A 36 -12.52 -5.51 -1.13
C ASP A 36 -13.04 -4.23 -1.83
N PRO A 37 -12.52 -3.83 -3.00
CA PRO A 37 -11.54 -4.53 -3.87
C PRO A 37 -10.05 -4.29 -3.54
N PHE A 38 -9.73 -3.61 -2.45
CA PHE A 38 -8.37 -3.24 -2.07
C PHE A 38 -7.69 -4.32 -1.23
N LEU A 39 -6.52 -4.77 -1.69
CA LEU A 39 -5.75 -5.85 -1.08
C LEU A 39 -4.64 -5.32 -0.17
N MET A 40 -3.96 -4.24 -0.58
CA MET A 40 -2.78 -3.71 0.11
C MET A 40 -2.58 -2.24 -0.19
N LEU A 41 -2.16 -1.45 0.80
CA LEU A 41 -1.80 -0.03 0.62
C LEU A 41 -0.55 0.32 1.42
N ASP A 42 0.52 0.64 0.69
CA ASP A 42 1.83 0.99 1.22
C ASP A 42 2.23 2.41 0.83
N GLU A 43 2.68 3.20 1.81
CA GLU A 43 3.43 4.43 1.56
C GLU A 43 4.91 4.21 1.88
N PHE A 44 5.80 4.60 0.97
CA PHE A 44 7.24 4.46 1.19
C PHE A 44 8.07 5.57 0.55
N LYS A 45 9.27 5.75 1.08
CA LYS A 45 10.37 6.48 0.44
C LYS A 45 11.53 5.51 0.32
N VAL A 46 12.17 5.47 -0.83
CA VAL A 46 13.27 4.52 -1.06
C VAL A 46 14.44 5.23 -1.72
N THR A 47 15.63 4.90 -1.24
CA THR A 47 16.90 5.42 -1.75
C THR A 47 17.86 4.26 -1.98
N LYS A 48 18.68 4.33 -3.04
CA LYS A 48 19.67 3.29 -3.32
C LYS A 48 20.60 3.07 -2.12
N PRO A 49 21.00 1.82 -1.82
CA PRO A 49 20.77 0.59 -2.60
C PRO A 49 19.44 -0.13 -2.29
N ALA A 50 18.58 0.43 -1.44
CA ALA A 50 17.31 -0.21 -1.09
C ALA A 50 16.32 -0.20 -2.26
N GLY A 51 15.42 -1.18 -2.29
CA GLY A 51 14.44 -1.30 -3.36
C GLY A 51 13.60 -2.57 -3.32
N PHE A 52 12.80 -2.74 -4.37
CA PHE A 52 11.99 -3.91 -4.63
C PHE A 52 12.59 -4.62 -5.84
N PRO A 53 13.46 -5.64 -5.65
CA PRO A 53 14.03 -6.40 -6.77
C PRO A 53 12.93 -7.15 -7.52
N ASP A 54 13.28 -7.80 -8.63
CA ASP A 54 12.34 -8.56 -9.45
C ASP A 54 11.50 -9.54 -8.61
N HIS A 55 10.17 -9.37 -8.66
CA HIS A 55 9.20 -10.22 -7.98
C HIS A 55 7.89 -10.30 -8.80
N PRO A 56 7.23 -11.47 -8.82
CA PRO A 56 6.05 -11.69 -9.64
C PRO A 56 4.76 -11.13 -9.01
N HIS A 57 3.80 -10.78 -9.87
CA HIS A 57 2.42 -10.40 -9.51
C HIS A 57 1.43 -11.17 -10.38
N ARG A 58 0.28 -11.59 -9.83
CA ARG A 58 -0.78 -12.33 -10.56
C ARG A 58 -2.15 -12.10 -9.92
N GLY A 59 -3.17 -11.84 -10.74
CA GLY A 59 -4.57 -11.79 -10.29
C GLY A 59 -5.00 -10.48 -9.60
N PHE A 60 -4.18 -9.44 -9.68
CA PHE A 60 -4.47 -8.10 -9.18
C PHE A 60 -3.72 -7.05 -9.99
N GLU A 61 -4.13 -5.79 -9.85
CA GLU A 61 -3.44 -4.62 -10.38
C GLU A 61 -2.71 -3.87 -9.27
N THR A 62 -1.57 -3.27 -9.59
CA THR A 62 -0.86 -2.37 -8.69
C THR A 62 -0.84 -0.97 -9.30
N VAL A 63 -1.34 0.00 -8.54
CA VAL A 63 -1.31 1.42 -8.90
C VAL A 63 -0.28 2.12 -8.01
N SER A 64 0.76 2.66 -8.62
CA SER A 64 1.78 3.44 -7.93
C SER A 64 1.65 4.93 -8.27
N ARG A 65 1.53 5.76 -7.24
CA ARG A 65 1.51 7.22 -7.37
C ARG A 65 2.73 7.82 -6.66
N LEU A 66 3.46 8.67 -7.37
CA LEU A 66 4.49 9.52 -6.79
C LEU A 66 3.89 10.84 -6.29
N SER A 67 4.16 11.18 -5.03
CA SER A 67 3.87 12.49 -4.45
C SER A 67 5.09 13.39 -4.58
N ILE A 68 4.97 14.47 -5.36
CA ILE A 68 6.06 15.44 -5.57
C ILE A 68 6.35 16.23 -4.28
N LEU A 69 5.33 16.52 -3.48
CA LEU A 69 5.49 17.32 -2.26
C LEU A 69 6.27 16.57 -1.17
N SER A 70 5.93 15.31 -0.95
CA SER A 70 6.55 14.49 0.11
C SER A 70 7.72 13.63 -0.39
N LEU A 71 7.90 13.50 -1.71
CA LEU A 71 8.77 12.51 -2.35
C LEU A 71 8.49 11.08 -1.86
N SER A 72 7.23 10.79 -1.48
CA SER A 72 6.77 9.44 -1.15
C SER A 72 6.02 8.81 -2.30
N ILE A 73 6.11 7.48 -2.40
CA ILE A 73 5.35 6.66 -3.33
C ILE A 73 4.24 5.99 -2.53
N LEU A 74 3.02 6.06 -3.05
CA LEU A 74 1.87 5.32 -2.56
C LEU A 74 1.57 4.19 -3.55
N SER A 75 1.59 2.95 -3.08
CA SER A 75 1.31 1.75 -3.87
C SER A 75 0.06 1.04 -3.36
N LEU A 76 -0.93 0.87 -4.23
CA LEU A 76 -2.22 0.24 -3.93
C LEU A 76 -2.40 -1.01 -4.80
N CYS A 77 -2.67 -2.16 -4.20
CA CYS A 77 -3.06 -3.37 -4.92
C CYS A 77 -4.58 -3.56 -4.93
N LEU A 78 -5.15 -3.81 -6.10
CA LEU A 78 -6.60 -4.02 -6.30
C LEU A 78 -6.86 -5.39 -6.91
N SER A 79 -7.81 -6.13 -6.35
CA SER A 79 -8.29 -7.40 -6.90
C SER A 79 -8.81 -7.21 -8.33
N LEU A 80 -8.39 -8.09 -9.25
CA LEU A 80 -8.93 -8.16 -10.62
C LEU A 80 -10.20 -9.03 -10.72
N SER A 81 -10.74 -9.47 -9.58
CA SER A 81 -11.94 -10.30 -9.53
C SER A 81 -13.18 -9.44 -9.79
N VAL A 82 -13.46 -9.20 -11.08
CA VAL A 82 -14.75 -8.72 -11.58
C VAL A 82 -15.37 -9.82 -12.44
#